data_AF-A0A4S2UZ14-F1
#
_entry.id   AF-A0A4S2UZ14-F1
#
_cell.length_a   1.000
_cell.length_b   1.000
_cell.length_c   1.000
_cell.angle_alpha   90.00
_cell.angle_beta   90.00
_cell.angle_gamma   90.00
#
_symmetry.space_group_name_H-M   'P 1'
#
loop_
_entity.id
_entity.type
_entity.pdbx_description
1 polymer ?
#
loop_
_entity_poly.entity_id
_entity_poly.type
_entity_poly.pdbx_seq_one_letter_code
_entity_poly.pdbx_strand_id
1 'polypeptide(L)'
;MDEQERDIIGSIDGLVAEERALRDRGGREPGLTTEEKARLRTVEVRLDQCWDLLRQRRALSEFGEDPSQARVRPAHEVEDYRS
;
A
#
# COMPACT_ATOMS: atom_id res chain seq x y z
N MET A 1 -6.77 -15.08 -13.22
CA MET A 1 -6.16 -14.32 -12.11
C MET A 1 -4.74 -14.03 -12.56
N ASP A 2 -4.43 -12.77 -12.86
CA ASP A 2 -3.13 -12.39 -13.41
C ASP A 2 -2.02 -12.57 -12.38
N GLU A 3 -0.82 -12.93 -12.82
CA GLU A 3 0.33 -13.10 -11.93
C GLU A 3 0.69 -11.80 -11.19
N GLN A 4 0.55 -10.64 -11.83
CA GLN A 4 0.74 -9.34 -11.20
C GLN A 4 -0.33 -9.01 -10.16
N GLU A 5 -1.59 -9.45 -10.34
CA GLU A 5 -2.62 -9.28 -9.31
C GLU A 5 -2.23 -10.03 -8.02
N ARG A 6 -1.71 -11.25 -8.19
CA ARG A 6 -1.24 -12.07 -7.05
C ARG A 6 -0.06 -11.42 -6.34
N ASP A 7 0.84 -10.82 -7.08
CA ASP A 7 2.00 -10.09 -6.52
C ASP A 7 1.56 -8.84 -5.73
N ILE A 8 0.58 -8.09 -6.24
CA ILE A 8 -0.02 -6.95 -5.54
C ILE A 8 -0.70 -7.41 -4.25
N ILE A 9 -1.49 -8.48 -4.28
CA ILE A 9 -2.15 -9.03 -3.09
C ILE A 9 -1.11 -9.50 -2.06
N GLY A 10 -0.04 -10.15 -2.50
CA GLY A 10 1.07 -10.56 -1.62
C GLY A 10 1.77 -9.35 -0.97
N SER A 11 1.97 -8.27 -1.74
CA SER A 11 2.52 -7.03 -1.22
C SER A 11 1.59 -6.36 -0.19
N ILE A 12 0.27 -6.36 -0.44
CA ILE A 12 -0.75 -5.86 0.51
C ILE A 12 -0.68 -6.66 1.81
N ASP A 13 -0.63 -7.99 1.75
CA ASP A 13 -0.61 -8.84 2.95
C ASP A 13 0.62 -8.54 3.83
N GLY A 14 1.79 -8.41 3.21
CA GLY A 14 3.03 -8.01 3.91
C GLY A 14 2.93 -6.61 4.54
N LEU A 15 2.35 -5.65 3.83
CA LEU A 15 2.14 -4.29 4.34
C LEU A 15 1.13 -4.26 5.50
N VAL A 16 0.03 -4.99 5.42
CA VAL A 16 -0.95 -5.12 6.51
C VAL A 16 -0.32 -5.79 7.73
N ALA A 17 0.53 -6.80 7.55
CA ALA A 17 1.26 -7.42 8.64
C ALA A 17 2.19 -6.41 9.35
N GLU A 18 2.91 -5.58 8.58
CA GLU A 18 3.75 -4.50 9.13
C GLU A 18 2.91 -3.44 9.87
N GLU A 19 1.80 -2.99 9.27
CA GLU A 19 0.86 -2.05 9.91
C GLU A 19 0.39 -2.59 11.27
N ARG A 20 -0.04 -3.86 11.30
CA ARG A 20 -0.60 -4.49 12.49
C ARG A 20 0.45 -4.65 13.59
N ALA A 21 1.69 -4.99 13.23
CA ALA A 21 2.81 -5.06 14.16
C ALA A 21 3.15 -3.68 14.76
N LEU A 22 3.15 -2.62 13.94
CA LEU A 22 3.34 -1.24 14.40
C LEU A 22 2.19 -0.81 15.32
N ARG A 23 0.95 -1.14 14.97
CA ARG A 23 -0.24 -0.79 15.76
C ARG A 23 -0.27 -1.49 17.11
N ASP A 24 0.12 -2.77 17.17
CA ASP A 24 0.26 -3.52 18.44
C ASP A 24 1.34 -2.90 19.34
N ARG A 25 2.50 -2.53 18.77
CA ARG A 25 3.54 -1.79 19.50
C ARG A 25 3.04 -0.43 20.01
N GLY A 26 2.28 0.29 19.19
CA GLY A 26 1.73 1.60 19.56
C GLY A 26 0.69 1.57 20.67
N GLY A 27 0.01 0.44 20.86
CA GLY A 27 -0.92 0.24 21.96
C GLY A 27 -0.26 -0.08 23.30
N ARG A 28 1.06 -0.32 23.34
CA ARG A 28 1.82 -0.62 24.56
C ARG A 28 2.71 0.57 24.90
N GLU A 29 2.87 0.90 26.18
CA GLU A 29 3.80 1.96 26.61
C GLU A 29 5.26 1.59 26.26
N PRO A 30 6.09 2.53 25.77
CA PRO A 30 5.88 3.98 25.64
C PRO A 30 5.14 4.44 24.35
N GLY A 31 4.59 3.51 23.57
CA GLY A 31 3.86 3.78 22.32
C GLY A 31 4.77 3.79 21.09
N LEU A 32 4.22 4.23 19.95
CA LEU A 32 4.97 4.40 18.70
C LEU A 32 5.86 5.64 18.74
N THR A 33 7.12 5.47 18.38
CA THR A 33 8.05 6.57 18.12
C THR A 33 7.63 7.38 16.89
N THR A 34 8.18 8.59 16.74
CA THR A 34 7.96 9.44 15.55
C THR A 34 8.34 8.72 14.25
N GLU A 35 9.43 7.96 14.27
CA GLU A 35 9.88 7.15 13.13
C GLU A 35 8.89 6.03 12.80
N GLU A 36 8.37 5.33 13.80
CA GLU A 36 7.38 4.28 13.57
C GLU A 36 6.03 4.83 13.11
N LYS A 37 5.63 6.03 13.56
CA LYS A 37 4.45 6.74 13.02
C LYS A 37 4.66 7.14 11.56
N ALA A 38 5.84 7.61 11.19
CA ALA A 38 6.19 7.91 9.81
C ALA A 38 6.19 6.64 8.94
N ARG A 39 6.66 5.53 9.51
CA ARG A 39 6.63 4.21 8.88
C ARG A 39 5.20 3.74 8.66
N LEU A 40 4.33 3.87 9.66
CA LEU A 40 2.91 3.54 9.56
C LEU A 40 2.24 4.31 8.42
N ARG A 41 2.45 5.63 8.34
CA ARG A 41 1.96 6.45 7.22
C ARG A 41 2.47 5.95 5.86
N THR A 42 3.75 5.58 5.79
CA THR A 42 4.34 5.03 4.57
C THR A 42 3.66 3.72 4.16
N VAL A 43 3.39 2.84 5.13
CA VAL A 43 2.69 1.58 4.91
C VAL A 43 1.26 1.83 4.40
N GLU A 44 0.52 2.75 5.03
CA GLU A 44 -0.84 3.14 4.59
C GLU A 44 -0.83 3.69 3.16
N VAL A 45 0.12 4.56 2.81
CA VAL A 45 0.26 5.11 1.45
C VAL A 45 0.57 4.01 0.42
N ARG A 46 1.43 3.04 0.79
CA ARG A 46 1.73 1.90 -0.10
C ARG A 46 0.53 0.97 -0.26
N LEU A 47 -0.25 0.75 0.80
CA LEU A 47 -1.49 -0.01 0.74
C LEU A 47 -2.49 0.65 -0.21
N ASP A 48 -2.68 1.96 -0.10
CA ASP A 48 -3.57 2.71 -0.98
C ASP A 48 -3.16 2.58 -2.46
N GLN A 49 -1.86 2.68 -2.76
CA GLN A 49 -1.33 2.45 -4.11
C GLN A 49 -1.61 1.03 -4.63
N CYS A 50 -1.37 0.02 -3.80
CA CYS A 50 -1.65 -1.36 -4.17
C CYS A 50 -3.15 -1.59 -4.43
N TRP A 51 -4.02 -0.98 -3.62
CA TRP A 51 -5.46 -1.06 -3.82
C TRP A 51 -5.93 -0.30 -5.07
N ASP A 52 -5.39 0.88 -5.36
CA ASP A 52 -5.69 1.65 -6.57
C ASP A 52 -5.30 0.88 -7.83
N LEU A 53 -4.09 0.29 -7.84
CA LEU A 53 -3.62 -0.60 -8.89
C LEU A 53 -4.55 -1.79 -9.11
N LEU A 54 -4.91 -2.49 -8.04
CA LEU A 54 -5.80 -3.64 -8.11
C LEU A 54 -7.16 -3.25 -8.70
N ARG A 55 -7.70 -2.11 -8.26
CA ARG A 55 -8.99 -1.59 -8.76
C ARG A 55 -8.89 -1.18 -10.23
N GLN A 56 -7.83 -0.49 -10.63
CA GLN A 56 -7.61 -0.09 -12.02
C GLN A 56 -7.49 -1.32 -12.93
N ARG A 57 -6.74 -2.34 -12.51
CA ARG A 57 -6.62 -3.60 -13.24
C ARG A 57 -7.97 -4.32 -13.38
N ARG A 58 -8.74 -4.40 -12.30
CA ARG A 58 -10.08 -5.02 -12.34
C ARG A 58 -11.01 -4.28 -13.29
N ALA A 59 -10.98 -2.95 -13.29
CA ALA A 59 -11.73 -2.16 -14.26
C ALA A 59 -11.30 -2.50 -15.69
N LEU A 60 -10.00 -2.42 -16.02
CA LEU A 60 -9.49 -2.77 -17.36
C LEU A 60 -9.89 -4.19 -17.80
N SER A 61 -9.71 -5.17 -16.91
CA SER A 61 -10.10 -6.56 -17.18
C SER A 61 -11.61 -6.72 -17.39
N GLU A 62 -12.44 -5.98 -16.68
CA GLU A 62 -13.90 -6.00 -16.84
C GLU A 62 -14.35 -5.36 -18.16
N PHE A 63 -13.65 -4.32 -18.61
CA PHE A 63 -13.86 -3.68 -19.92
C PHE A 63 -13.22 -4.44 -21.08
N GLY A 64 -12.52 -5.56 -20.82
CA GLY A 64 -11.81 -6.34 -21.84
C GLY A 64 -10.54 -5.66 -22.38
N GLU A 65 -10.05 -4.63 -21.69
CA GLU A 65 -8.78 -3.98 -21.98
C GLU A 65 -7.61 -4.72 -21.32
N ASP A 66 -6.40 -4.45 -21.81
CA ASP A 66 -5.19 -5.10 -21.32
C ASP A 66 -4.85 -4.63 -19.88
N PRO A 67 -4.90 -5.52 -18.88
CA PRO A 67 -4.68 -5.13 -17.49
C PRO A 67 -3.24 -4.74 -17.19
N SER A 68 -2.27 -5.05 -18.07
CA SER A 68 -0.89 -4.55 -18.00
C SER A 68 -0.77 -3.05 -18.31
N GLN A 69 -1.81 -2.42 -18.87
CA GLN A 69 -1.86 -0.96 -19.02
C GLN A 69 -2.13 -0.22 -17.72
N ALA A 70 -2.52 -0.92 -16.64
CA ALA A 70 -2.66 -0.32 -15.33
C ALA A 70 -1.31 0.28 -14.89
N ARG A 71 -1.27 1.60 -14.72
CA ARG A 71 -0.09 2.33 -14.28
C ARG A 71 -0.29 2.73 -12.84
N VAL A 72 0.70 2.37 -12.01
CA VAL A 72 0.82 2.92 -10.66
C VAL A 72 0.79 4.42 -10.81
N ARG A 73 -0.25 5.08 -10.29
CA ARG A 73 -0.18 6.52 -10.13
C ARG A 73 1.03 6.77 -9.24
N PRO A 74 2.03 7.56 -9.68
CA PRO A 74 3.13 7.92 -8.79
C PRO A 74 2.46 8.47 -7.54
N ALA A 75 2.85 7.93 -6.39
CA ALA A 75 2.42 8.42 -5.08
C ALA A 75 2.43 9.94 -5.19
N HIS A 76 1.25 10.57 -5.27
CA HIS A 76 1.19 12.02 -5.35
C HIS A 76 2.06 12.49 -4.20
N GLU A 77 3.07 13.28 -4.56
CA GLU A 77 4.12 13.82 -3.74
C GLU A 77 3.72 13.84 -2.26
N VAL A 78 4.14 12.80 -1.53
CA VAL A 78 4.35 12.94 -0.09
C VAL A 78 5.72 13.62 0.07
N GLU A 79 5.92 14.72 -0.67
CA GLU A 79 6.88 15.77 -0.35
C GLU A 79 6.35 16.49 0.90
N ASP A 80 6.41 15.83 2.06
CA ASP A 80 6.47 16.54 3.35
C ASP A 80 6.83 15.61 4.52
N TYR A 81 7.80 14.70 4.36
CA TYR A 81 8.34 14.04 5.56
C TYR A 81 9.86 13.90 5.62
N ARG A 82 10.60 14.75 4.93
CA ARG A 82 12.01 14.94 5.28
C ARG A 82 12.56 16.28 4.78
N SER A 83 12.41 17.32 5.59
CA SER A 83 13.51 18.27 5.81
C SER A 83 13.49 18.78 7.24
#